data_AF-Q0F1R4-F1
#
_entry.id   AF-Q0F1R4-F1
#
_cell.length_a   1.000
_cell.length_b   1.000
_cell.length_c   1.000
_cell.angle_alpha   90.00
_cell.angle_beta   90.00
_cell.angle_gamma   90.00
#
_symmetry.space_group_name_H-M   'P 1'
#
loop_
_entity.id
_entity.type
_entity.pdbx_description
1 polymer ?
#
loop_
_entity_poly.entity_id
_entity_poly.type
_entity_poly.pdbx_seq_one_letter_code
_entity_poly.pdbx_strand_id
1 'polypeptide(L)'
;MSTVPFPLKRKAGDIARYYLYDNNPTEHVKNEFDNAIAWLRSVAAGKVSLGPNEAGKPTPSNNGAEMVTSGHVFGRSDTGFI
;
A
#
# COMPACT_ATOMS: atom_id res chain seq x y z
N MET A 1 2.29 -12.81 -15.80
CA MET A 1 3.52 -12.19 -15.27
C MET A 1 3.15 -11.37 -14.05
N SER A 2 3.74 -11.62 -12.89
CA SER A 2 3.48 -10.84 -11.69
C SER A 2 4.09 -9.45 -11.85
N THR A 3 3.27 -8.40 -11.93
CA THR A 3 3.76 -7.02 -11.88
C THR A 3 4.25 -6.71 -10.47
N VAL A 4 5.48 -6.19 -10.36
CA VAL A 4 6.09 -5.78 -9.09
C VAL A 4 5.80 -4.30 -8.88
N PRO A 5 5.16 -3.91 -7.77
CA PRO A 5 4.85 -2.50 -7.50
C PRO A 5 6.09 -1.62 -7.50
N PHE A 6 5.96 -0.42 -8.07
CA PHE A 6 7.04 0.57 -8.14
C PHE A 6 7.71 0.88 -6.79
N PRO A 7 6.97 1.08 -5.68
CA PRO A 7 7.58 1.37 -4.38
C PRO A 7 8.51 0.25 -3.90
N LEU A 8 8.12 -1.00 -4.15
CA LEU A 8 8.90 -2.16 -3.74
C LEU A 8 10.21 -2.26 -4.52
N LYS A 9 10.17 -2.01 -5.82
CA LYS A 9 11.37 -1.99 -6.68
C LYS A 9 12.37 -0.93 -6.21
N ARG A 10 11.87 0.25 -5.82
CA ARG A 10 12.74 1.31 -5.29
C ARG A 10 13.41 0.91 -3.97
N LYS A 11 12.65 0.38 -3.00
CA LYS A 11 13.21 -0.06 -1.72
C LYS A 11 14.19 -1.22 -1.84
N ALA A 12 13.95 -2.15 -2.77
CA ALA A 12 14.92 -3.19 -3.07
C ALA A 12 16.25 -2.62 -3.59
N GLY A 13 16.20 -1.56 -4.42
CA GLY A 13 17.38 -0.86 -4.89
C GLY A 13 18.17 -0.17 -3.77
N ASP A 14 17.48 0.49 -2.83
CA ASP A 14 18.11 1.14 -1.67
C ASP A 14 18.87 0.10 -0.80
N ILE A 15 18.26 -1.08 -0.59
CA ILE A 15 18.86 -2.18 0.15
C ILE A 15 20.07 -2.77 -0.59
N ALA A 16 19.93 -3.02 -1.89
CA ALA A 16 21.01 -3.53 -2.72
C ALA A 16 22.21 -2.57 -2.73
N ARG A 17 21.95 -1.26 -2.79
CA ARG A 17 22.99 -0.23 -2.69
C ARG A 17 23.75 -0.34 -1.37
N TYR A 18 23.05 -0.47 -0.24
CA TYR A 18 23.69 -0.63 1.06
C TYR A 18 24.62 -1.85 1.10
N TYR A 19 24.18 -3.00 0.61
CA TYR A 19 25.02 -4.21 0.57
C TYR A 19 26.20 -4.12 -0.39
N LEU A 20 26.10 -3.33 -1.45
CA LEU A 20 27.20 -3.12 -2.40
C LEU A 20 28.31 -2.21 -1.84
N TYR A 21 27.99 -1.41 -0.81
CA TYR A 21 28.98 -0.66 -0.05
C TYR A 21 29.62 -1.60 1.00
N ASP A 22 30.57 -2.43 0.58
CA ASP A 22 31.20 -3.47 1.42
C ASP A 22 31.79 -2.94 2.75
N ASN A 23 32.51 -1.82 2.72
CA ASN A 23 33.33 -1.41 3.87
C ASN A 23 32.98 -0.05 4.49
N ASN A 24 32.26 0.84 3.79
CA ASN A 24 31.90 2.13 4.38
C ASN A 24 30.70 2.78 3.65
N PRO A 25 29.47 2.32 3.91
CA PRO A 25 28.29 3.00 3.42
C PRO A 25 28.26 4.42 3.99
N THR A 26 27.95 5.41 3.15
CA THR A 26 27.77 6.79 3.62
C THR A 26 26.60 6.86 4.59
N GLU A 27 26.59 7.87 5.46
CA GLU A 27 25.48 8.09 6.39
C GLU A 27 24.12 8.16 5.65
N HIS A 28 24.11 8.78 4.48
CA HIS A 28 22.93 8.82 3.62
C HIS A 28 22.43 7.42 3.21
N VAL A 29 23.32 6.55 2.73
CA VAL A 29 22.96 5.19 2.30
C VAL A 29 22.50 4.33 3.47
N LYS A 30 23.11 4.49 4.65
CA LYS A 30 22.65 3.83 5.88
C LYS A 30 21.25 4.28 6.28
N ASN A 31 20.99 5.59 6.25
CA ASN A 31 19.67 6.14 6.55
C ASN A 31 18.62 5.66 5.53
N GLU A 32 18.95 5.58 4.24
CA GLU A 32 18.06 5.01 3.22
C GLU A 32 17.73 3.53 3.50
N PHE A 33 18.73 2.74 3.91
CA PHE A 33 18.55 1.33 4.30
C PHE A 33 17.63 1.19 5.51
N ASP A 34 17.88 1.93 6.59
CA ASP A 34 17.06 1.86 7.81
C ASP A 34 15.61 2.25 7.52
N ASN A 35 15.40 3.28 6.69
CA ASN A 35 14.09 3.68 6.21
C ASN A 35 13.41 2.59 5.36
N ALA A 36 14.16 1.90 4.50
CA ALA A 36 13.64 0.79 3.70
C ALA A 36 13.18 -0.38 4.58
N ILE A 37 13.97 -0.74 5.61
CA ILE A 37 13.62 -1.79 6.57
C ILE A 37 12.41 -1.40 7.42
N ALA A 38 12.36 -0.16 7.92
CA ALA A 38 11.22 0.35 8.69
C ALA A 38 9.92 0.35 7.87
N TRP A 39 10.01 0.70 6.58
CA TRP A 39 8.88 0.64 5.67
C TRP A 39 8.42 -0.80 5.42
N LEU A 40 9.33 -1.74 5.16
CA LEU A 40 9.00 -3.16 4.98
C LEU A 40 8.34 -3.77 6.22
N ARG A 41 8.80 -3.41 7.43
CA ARG A 41 8.14 -3.79 8.69
C ARG A 41 6.73 -3.22 8.79
N SER A 42 6.53 -1.98 8.35
CA SER A 42 5.22 -1.33 8.36
C SER A 42 4.26 -1.96 7.35
N VAL A 43 4.78 -2.42 6.21
CA VAL A 43 4.02 -3.22 5.22
C VAL A 43 3.65 -4.59 5.79
N ALA A 44 4.60 -5.28 6.43
CA ALA A 44 4.34 -6.57 7.09
C ALA A 44 3.31 -6.46 8.22
N ALA A 45 3.31 -5.33 8.95
CA ALA A 45 2.31 -5.01 9.97
C ALA A 45 0.95 -4.56 9.40
N GLY A 46 0.81 -4.45 8.07
CA GLY A 46 -0.41 -4.00 7.40
C GLY A 46 -0.71 -2.49 7.55
N LYS A 47 0.23 -1.70 8.10
CA LYS A 47 0.07 -0.26 8.30
C LYS A 47 0.24 0.54 7.01
N VAL A 48 1.03 0.00 6.08
CA VAL A 48 1.32 0.64 4.79
C VAL A 48 0.95 -0.32 3.67
N SER A 49 0.12 0.15 2.74
CA SER A 49 -0.24 -0.60 1.55
C SER A 49 0.82 -0.43 0.46
N LEU A 50 1.09 -1.50 -0.29
CA LEU A 50 2.02 -1.51 -1.43
C LEU A 50 1.52 -0.72 -2.65
N GLY A 51 0.34 -0.09 -2.53
CA GLY A 51 -0.36 0.62 -3.59
C GLY A 51 -1.19 -0.34 -4.45
N PRO A 52 -2.07 0.21 -5.32
CA PRO A 52 -2.78 -0.59 -6.31
C PRO A 52 -1.78 -1.27 -7.24
N ASN A 53 -2.09 -2.50 -7.65
CA ASN A 53 -1.36 -3.17 -8.71
C ASN A 53 -1.47 -2.35 -10.02
N GLU A 54 -0.56 -2.53 -10.98
CA GLU A 54 -0.60 -1.82 -12.28
C GLU A 54 -1.88 -2.10 -13.10
N ALA A 55 -2.77 -2.98 -12.64
CA ALA A 55 -4.11 -3.16 -13.19
C ALA A 55 -5.14 -2.16 -12.64
N GLY A 56 -4.73 -1.16 -11.85
CA GLY A 56 -5.63 -0.17 -11.25
C GLY A 56 -6.63 -0.78 -10.27
N LYS A 57 -6.46 -2.05 -9.87
CA LYS A 57 -7.30 -2.67 -8.86
C LYS A 57 -6.69 -2.36 -7.50
N PRO A 58 -7.37 -1.58 -6.64
CA PRO A 58 -7.01 -1.58 -5.23
C PRO A 58 -7.05 -3.03 -4.75
N THR A 59 -5.97 -3.48 -4.10
CA THR A 59 -6.02 -4.68 -3.25
C THR A 59 -7.26 -4.52 -2.37
N PRO A 60 -8.17 -5.51 -2.29
CA PRO A 60 -9.35 -5.39 -1.44
C PRO A 60 -8.84 -5.23 0.00
N SER A 61 -8.76 -3.97 0.43
CA SER A 61 -8.78 -3.65 1.83
C SER A 61 -10.09 -4.23 2.33
N ASN A 62 -10.03 -5.12 3.31
CA ASN A 62 -11.22 -5.60 4.03
C ASN A 62 -11.87 -4.49 4.89
N ASN A 63 -11.55 -3.23 4.58
CA ASN A 63 -12.10 -1.98 5.10
C ASN A 63 -12.54 -1.09 3.93
N GLY A 64 -13.10 -1.67 2.86
CA GLY A 64 -13.91 -0.89 1.93
C GLY A 64 -15.19 -0.48 2.67
N ALA A 65 -15.39 0.81 2.94
CA ALA A 65 -16.72 1.30 3.24
C ALA A 65 -17.57 1.05 2.00
N GLU A 66 -18.36 -0.02 2.04
CA GLU A 66 -19.32 -0.35 1.00
C GLU A 66 -20.45 0.68 1.11
N MET A 67 -20.43 1.71 0.25
CA MET A 67 -21.60 2.56 0.08
C MET A 67 -22.65 1.75 -0.69
N VAL A 68 -23.40 0.94 0.04
CA VAL A 68 -24.65 0.39 -0.48
C VAL A 68 -25.63 1.56 -0.54
N THR A 69 -25.91 2.05 -1.75
CA THR A 69 -27.06 2.93 -1.94
C THR A 69 -28.31 2.07 -1.79
N SER A 70 -28.84 2.01 -0.58
CA SER A 70 -30.20 1.51 -0.37
C SER A 70 -31.14 2.42 -1.16
N GLY A 71 -31.98 1.84 -2.01
CA GLY A 71 -33.04 2.53 -2.74
C GLY A 71 -33.78 3.51 -1.82
N HIS A 72 -34.17 4.65 -2.39
CA HIS A 72 -34.68 5.84 -1.71
C HIS A 72 -35.73 5.57 -0.62
N VAL A 73 -35.29 5.38 0.63
CA VAL A 73 -36.13 5.07 1.81
C VAL A 73 -37.19 6.17 2.12
N PHE A 74 -37.09 7.36 1.53
CA PHE A 74 -38.04 8.47 1.71
C PHE A 74 -38.50 9.10 0.39
N GLY A 75 -38.90 8.28 -0.58
CA GLY A 75 -39.64 8.76 -1.76
C GLY A 75 -41.12 8.97 -1.44
N ARG A 76 -41.78 10.01 -1.99
CA ARG A 76 -43.24 10.20 -1.85
C ARG A 76 -44.04 8.98 -2.37
N SER A 77 -43.47 8.23 -3.30
CA SER A 77 -44.04 7.00 -3.86
C SER A 77 -43.61 5.73 -3.12
N ASP A 78 -42.78 5.83 -2.08
CA ASP A 78 -42.27 4.70 -1.31
C ASP A 78 -43.10 4.52 -0.03
N THR A 79 -43.89 3.45 0.03
CA THR A 79 -44.81 3.14 1.14
C THR A 79 -44.18 2.26 2.21
N GLY A 80 -42.85 2.25 2.32
CA GLY A 80 -42.06 1.26 3.06
C GLY A 80 -42.01 1.35 4.59
N PHE A 81 -42.90 2.12 5.27
CA PHE A 81 -43.00 2.12 6.75
C PHE A 81 -44.44 2.32 7.29
N ILE A 82 -45.47 2.00 6.51
CA ILE A 82 -46.85 1.91 7.02
C ILE A 82 -47.32 0.46 6.95
#